data_AF-A0A2G5HNH8-F1
#
_entry.id   AF-A0A2G5HNH8-F1
#
_cell.length_a   1.000
_cell.length_b   1.000
_cell.length_c   1.000
_cell.angle_alpha   90.00
_cell.angle_beta   90.00
_cell.angle_gamma   90.00
#
_symmetry.space_group_name_H-M   'P 1'
#
loop_
_entity.id
_entity.type
_entity.pdbx_description
1 polymer ?
#
loop_
_entity_poly.entity_id
_entity_poly.type
_entity_poly.pdbx_seq_one_letter_code
_entity_poly.pdbx_strand_id
1 'polypeptide(L)'
;MHYRSWRGVGLLTAPIAVLLAYFLLSLAQHHSDATMSFRLATTPLLLSRLLPASVTRTNSSSFLVPAAASLLQKAFFLPTTIPSSTSAPFSKNSFSTTSSNMASTKLSLSEAISHRRTIYQLTKESTISDDRLKEIVSQAILDVPSSFNSQSTRLIVLVKEKHDQYWQIVEDALRAIVPADSWASTEGRIKMFKNAYGTILFYEDREVVKGLQTKLPIYADKFPQWADHTSAMHQYALWVALEAEGLGANLQHYNPLPDQKVSEQFGVPLEWSHVAQLVFGKPAEGAREGLQKKDQKPVEERVQWHGF
;
A
#
# COMPACT_ATOMS: atom_id res chain seq x y z
N MET A 1 44.85 -44.28 -6.89
CA MET A 1 44.84 -42.85 -7.25
C MET A 1 43.64 -42.20 -6.60
N HIS A 2 43.86 -41.15 -5.79
CA HIS A 2 42.90 -40.58 -4.87
C HIS A 2 41.67 -39.95 -5.55
N TYR A 3 40.47 -40.35 -5.11
CA TYR A 3 39.25 -39.55 -5.22
C TYR A 3 38.97 -38.93 -3.86
N ARG A 4 38.97 -37.60 -3.77
CA ARG A 4 38.57 -36.86 -2.57
C ARG A 4 37.33 -36.02 -2.91
N SER A 5 36.32 -36.21 -2.07
CA SER A 5 34.99 -35.61 -2.08
C SER A 5 34.99 -34.09 -1.98
N TRP A 6 34.02 -33.43 -2.63
CA TRP A 6 33.41 -32.20 -2.11
C TRP A 6 31.90 -32.34 -2.13
N ARG A 7 31.31 -32.47 -0.93
CA ARG A 7 29.89 -32.23 -0.64
C ARG A 7 29.75 -30.77 -0.25
N GLY A 8 28.69 -30.12 -0.71
CA GLY A 8 28.05 -29.01 0.01
C GLY A 8 28.04 -27.67 -0.70
N VAL A 9 27.05 -27.44 -1.56
CA VAL A 9 26.34 -26.15 -1.65
C VAL A 9 24.89 -26.46 -2.01
N GLY A 10 24.02 -26.49 -1.02
CA GLY A 10 22.58 -26.66 -1.20
C GLY A 10 21.88 -25.92 -0.09
N LEU A 11 21.38 -24.74 -0.40
CA LEU A 11 20.38 -23.88 0.26
C LEU A 11 20.83 -22.42 0.12
N LEU A 12 20.47 -21.79 -1.00
CA LEU A 12 20.38 -20.32 -1.17
C LEU A 12 19.60 -19.94 -2.44
N THR A 13 19.17 -20.91 -3.26
CA THR A 13 18.41 -20.69 -4.52
C THR A 13 16.90 -20.54 -4.32
N ALA A 14 16.35 -20.93 -3.17
CA ALA A 14 14.91 -20.88 -2.91
C ALA A 14 14.31 -19.45 -2.85
N PRO A 15 14.90 -18.44 -2.19
CA PRO A 15 14.27 -17.12 -2.11
C PRO A 15 14.28 -16.35 -3.44
N ILE A 16 15.35 -16.50 -4.24
CA ILE A 16 15.46 -15.85 -5.56
C ILE A 16 14.46 -16.46 -6.55
N ALA A 17 14.27 -17.79 -6.53
CA ALA A 17 13.31 -18.46 -7.39
C ALA A 17 11.85 -18.08 -7.05
N VAL A 18 11.52 -17.92 -5.77
CA VAL A 18 10.18 -17.48 -5.34
C VAL A 18 9.91 -16.01 -5.71
N LEU A 19 10.92 -15.14 -5.60
CA LEU A 19 10.85 -13.73 -6.04
C LEU A 19 10.70 -13.61 -7.57
N LEU A 20 11.48 -14.37 -8.34
CA LEU A 20 11.33 -14.45 -9.80
C LEU A 20 9.95 -14.99 -10.21
N ALA A 21 9.44 -16.02 -9.51
CA ALA A 21 8.12 -16.57 -9.78
C ALA A 21 7.00 -15.55 -9.49
N TYR A 22 7.09 -14.80 -8.38
CA TYR A 22 6.12 -13.74 -8.06
C TYR A 22 6.17 -12.58 -9.07
N PHE A 23 7.37 -12.22 -9.50
CA PHE A 23 7.61 -11.19 -10.52
C PHE A 23 7.06 -11.59 -11.90
N LEU A 24 7.31 -12.84 -12.32
CA LEU A 24 6.76 -13.39 -13.57
C LEU A 24 5.22 -13.51 -13.50
N LEU A 25 4.65 -13.83 -12.34
CA LEU A 25 3.19 -13.88 -12.14
C LEU A 25 2.54 -12.49 -12.25
N SER A 26 3.19 -11.46 -11.70
CA SER A 26 2.74 -10.06 -11.82
C SER A 26 2.77 -9.55 -13.27
N LEU A 27 3.75 -9.98 -14.05
CA LEU A 27 3.82 -9.70 -15.49
C LEU A 27 2.73 -10.47 -16.28
N ALA A 28 2.46 -11.73 -15.91
CA ALA A 28 1.50 -12.59 -16.60
C ALA A 28 0.02 -12.20 -16.37
N GLN A 29 -0.34 -11.67 -15.20
CA GLN A 29 -1.72 -11.26 -14.88
C GLN A 29 -2.28 -10.13 -15.78
N HIS A 30 -1.43 -9.48 -16.59
CA HIS A 30 -1.83 -8.47 -17.57
C HIS A 30 -1.82 -8.97 -19.03
N HIS A 31 -1.54 -10.25 -19.29
CA HIS A 31 -1.56 -10.84 -20.64
C HIS A 31 -2.76 -11.77 -20.91
N SER A 32 -3.65 -11.98 -19.94
CA SER A 32 -4.91 -12.68 -20.18
C SER A 32 -5.99 -11.76 -20.77
N ASP A 33 -5.68 -11.16 -21.93
CA ASP A 33 -6.64 -10.64 -22.91
C ASP A 33 -6.45 -11.45 -24.20
N ALA A 34 -6.77 -12.73 -24.14
CA ALA A 34 -7.06 -13.56 -25.29
C ALA A 34 -7.91 -14.74 -24.84
N THR A 35 -9.12 -14.83 -25.39
CA THR A 35 -10.08 -15.91 -25.21
C THR A 35 -9.47 -17.29 -25.47
N MET A 36 -9.34 -18.12 -24.44
CA MET A 36 -9.30 -19.57 -24.62
C MET A 36 -9.89 -20.28 -23.40
N SER A 37 -11.11 -20.81 -23.57
CA SER A 37 -11.78 -21.63 -22.57
C SER A 37 -11.06 -22.98 -22.44
N PHE A 38 -10.40 -23.22 -21.31
CA PHE A 38 -9.97 -24.57 -20.91
C PHE A 38 -10.90 -25.09 -19.81
N ARG A 39 -11.72 -26.08 -20.17
CA ARG A 39 -12.47 -26.89 -19.21
C ARG A 39 -11.49 -27.77 -18.42
N LEU A 40 -11.39 -27.56 -17.12
CA LEU A 40 -10.70 -28.47 -16.21
C LEU A 40 -11.68 -29.55 -15.73
N ALA A 41 -11.43 -30.79 -16.14
CA ALA A 41 -12.10 -31.98 -15.65
C ALA A 41 -11.69 -32.22 -14.18
N THR A 42 -12.69 -32.28 -13.30
CA THR A 42 -12.56 -32.65 -11.89
C THR A 42 -12.51 -34.17 -11.75
N THR A 43 -11.49 -34.69 -11.06
CA THR A 43 -11.53 -36.01 -10.44
C THR A 43 -11.01 -35.91 -9.00
N PRO A 44 -11.74 -36.41 -7.98
CA PRO A 44 -11.29 -36.40 -6.60
C PRO A 44 -10.61 -37.74 -6.26
N LEU A 45 -9.51 -37.72 -5.51
CA LEU A 45 -8.99 -38.92 -4.86
C LEU A 45 -9.10 -38.79 -3.34
N LEU A 46 -9.87 -39.73 -2.80
CA LEU A 46 -10.04 -40.07 -1.41
C LEU A 46 -8.69 -40.30 -0.71
N LEU A 47 -8.58 -39.88 0.56
CA LEU A 47 -7.81 -40.63 1.53
C LEU A 47 -8.56 -40.68 2.87
N SER A 48 -8.97 -41.88 3.23
CA SER A 48 -9.64 -42.24 4.47
C SER A 48 -8.62 -42.64 5.55
N ARG A 49 -8.97 -42.28 6.79
CA ARG A 49 -8.75 -42.96 8.08
C ARG A 49 -7.37 -43.57 8.37
N LEU A 50 -6.83 -43.22 9.54
CA LEU A 50 -6.52 -44.18 10.62
C LEU A 50 -6.39 -43.44 11.97
N LEU A 51 -7.24 -43.78 12.93
CA LEU A 51 -7.07 -43.57 14.39
C LEU A 51 -6.71 -44.93 15.01
N PRO A 52 -6.09 -44.95 16.20
CA PRO A 52 -6.84 -45.33 17.42
C PRO A 52 -6.57 -44.36 18.59
N ALA A 53 -7.61 -43.88 19.29
CA ALA A 53 -8.15 -44.37 20.58
C ALA A 53 -7.11 -44.30 21.74
N SER A 54 -7.15 -43.27 22.59
CA SER A 54 -8.00 -43.10 23.79
C SER A 54 -7.32 -43.61 25.07
N VAL A 55 -6.92 -42.69 25.96
CA VAL A 55 -6.96 -42.89 27.41
C VAL A 55 -7.50 -41.63 28.06
N THR A 56 -8.66 -41.78 28.70
CA THR A 56 -9.30 -40.84 29.61
C THR A 56 -8.58 -40.86 30.97
N ARG A 57 -8.54 -39.72 31.68
CA ARG A 57 -8.94 -39.61 33.11
C ARG A 57 -8.87 -38.17 33.65
N THR A 58 -10.06 -37.68 33.99
CA THR A 58 -10.47 -36.76 35.06
C THR A 58 -9.42 -35.96 35.85
N ASN A 59 -9.63 -34.65 36.00
CA ASN A 59 -10.05 -34.11 37.30
C ASN A 59 -10.62 -32.70 37.21
N SER A 60 -11.73 -32.53 37.91
CA SER A 60 -12.43 -31.31 38.26
C SER A 60 -11.69 -30.53 39.35
N SER A 61 -11.69 -29.21 39.25
CA SER A 61 -11.62 -28.32 40.42
C SER A 61 -12.19 -26.94 40.06
N SER A 62 -13.41 -26.75 40.53
CA SER A 62 -14.10 -25.48 40.70
C SER A 62 -13.37 -24.60 41.72
N PHE A 63 -13.04 -23.35 41.37
CA PHE A 63 -12.86 -22.28 42.37
C PHE A 63 -13.30 -20.91 41.83
N LEU A 64 -14.46 -20.49 42.36
CA LEU A 64 -14.88 -19.17 42.83
C LEU A 64 -14.13 -17.92 42.33
N VAL A 65 -14.94 -17.06 41.69
CA VAL A 65 -14.78 -15.60 41.54
C VAL A 65 -14.82 -14.91 42.93
N PRO A 66 -14.15 -13.75 43.08
CA PRO A 66 -14.84 -12.64 43.71
C PRO A 66 -14.82 -11.38 42.84
N ALA A 67 -15.99 -10.74 42.83
CA ALA A 67 -16.23 -9.41 42.31
C ALA A 67 -15.49 -8.36 43.14
N ALA A 68 -14.94 -7.35 42.47
CA ALA A 68 -14.69 -6.04 43.04
C ALA A 68 -15.44 -5.01 42.19
N ALA A 69 -16.37 -4.34 42.84
CA ALA A 69 -17.27 -3.36 42.28
C ALA A 69 -16.64 -1.97 42.20
N SER A 70 -17.14 -1.19 41.23
CA SER A 70 -17.49 0.22 41.30
C SER A 70 -16.47 1.22 41.86
N LEU A 71 -16.04 2.15 40.99
CA LEU A 71 -16.09 3.59 41.28
C LEU A 71 -15.78 4.35 40.00
N LEU A 72 -16.78 5.02 39.42
CA LEU A 72 -16.72 6.40 38.89
C LEU A 72 -18.01 6.67 38.10
N GLN A 73 -18.89 7.45 38.72
CA GLN A 73 -20.09 8.00 38.11
C GLN A 73 -20.15 9.50 38.42
N LYS A 74 -20.71 10.24 37.45
CA LYS A 74 -21.10 11.68 37.45
C LYS A 74 -19.98 12.64 37.06
N ALA A 75 -20.18 13.65 36.21
CA ALA A 75 -21.38 14.28 35.65
C ALA A 75 -21.05 14.69 34.19
N PHE A 76 -21.98 14.97 33.27
CA PHE A 76 -22.79 16.19 33.21
C PHE A 76 -24.00 15.96 32.29
N PHE A 77 -25.16 16.45 32.74
CA PHE A 77 -26.38 16.66 31.94
C PHE A 77 -26.80 18.12 32.07
N LEU A 78 -27.52 18.61 31.04
CA LEU A 78 -28.47 19.75 30.94
C LEU A 78 -28.08 20.75 29.81
N PRO A 79 -29.02 21.56 29.28
CA PRO A 79 -30.21 21.16 28.51
C PRO A 79 -30.39 21.98 27.21
N THR A 80 -31.40 21.58 26.42
CA THR A 80 -31.96 22.17 25.19
C THR A 80 -32.36 23.65 25.27
N THR A 81 -32.16 24.44 24.20
CA THR A 81 -33.17 25.37 23.61
C THR A 81 -32.71 25.96 22.27
N ILE A 82 -33.65 26.00 21.32
CA ILE A 82 -33.60 26.65 20.00
C ILE A 82 -34.18 28.07 20.12
N PRO A 83 -33.73 29.03 19.30
CA PRO A 83 -34.68 29.98 18.73
C PRO A 83 -34.56 30.12 17.20
N SER A 84 -35.73 30.21 16.59
CA SER A 84 -36.03 30.51 15.20
C SER A 84 -35.95 32.02 14.93
N SER A 85 -35.49 32.44 13.74
CA SER A 85 -35.83 33.76 13.18
C SER A 85 -35.85 33.75 11.63
N THR A 86 -37.07 33.90 11.11
CA THR A 86 -37.57 34.84 10.08
C THR A 86 -36.89 34.97 8.69
N SER A 87 -37.74 34.74 7.67
CA SER A 87 -37.75 35.11 6.22
C SER A 87 -37.34 36.57 5.91
N ALA A 88 -36.90 37.04 4.73
CA ALA A 88 -37.16 36.80 3.29
C ALA A 88 -36.12 37.63 2.45
N PRO A 89 -36.19 37.84 1.10
CA PRO A 89 -37.00 37.22 0.05
C PRO A 89 -36.20 36.65 -1.14
N PHE A 90 -36.95 35.93 -1.97
CA PHE A 90 -36.59 35.31 -3.23
C PHE A 90 -36.31 36.36 -4.33
N SER A 91 -35.10 36.39 -4.90
CA SER A 91 -34.80 37.16 -6.10
C SER A 91 -34.67 36.23 -7.31
N LYS A 92 -35.60 36.37 -8.25
CA LYS A 92 -35.54 35.74 -9.57
C LYS A 92 -34.61 36.56 -10.45
N ASN A 93 -33.40 36.09 -10.69
CA ASN A 93 -32.59 36.57 -11.81
C ASN A 93 -32.18 35.41 -12.72
N SER A 94 -32.88 35.37 -13.86
CA SER A 94 -32.41 35.10 -15.21
C SER A 94 -31.18 34.19 -15.36
N PHE A 95 -31.41 32.97 -15.85
CA PHE A 95 -30.38 32.13 -16.45
C PHE A 95 -30.08 32.64 -17.88
N SER A 96 -28.85 33.09 -18.11
CA SER A 96 -28.21 32.98 -19.43
C SER A 96 -26.70 32.92 -19.29
N THR A 97 -26.19 31.74 -19.61
CA THR A 97 -24.93 31.39 -20.29
C THR A 97 -23.68 32.22 -20.02
N THR A 98 -22.70 31.59 -19.37
CA THR A 98 -21.29 31.73 -19.77
C THR A 98 -20.49 30.51 -19.31
N SER A 99 -20.06 29.69 -20.27
CA SER A 99 -18.94 28.77 -20.11
C SER A 99 -17.67 29.58 -19.85
N SER A 100 -17.13 29.50 -18.64
CA SER A 100 -15.69 29.62 -18.35
C SER A 100 -15.45 29.71 -16.85
N ASN A 101 -14.96 28.61 -16.26
CA ASN A 101 -13.92 28.62 -15.23
C ASN A 101 -13.61 27.15 -14.88
N MET A 102 -12.63 26.57 -15.59
CA MET A 102 -11.90 25.39 -15.08
C MET A 102 -11.01 25.87 -13.93
N ALA A 103 -11.62 26.22 -12.80
CA ALA A 103 -10.93 26.24 -11.53
C ALA A 103 -10.62 24.78 -11.21
N SER A 104 -9.36 24.48 -10.93
CA SER A 104 -8.92 23.20 -10.36
C SER A 104 -9.64 23.00 -9.02
N THR A 105 -10.83 22.43 -9.03
CA THR A 105 -11.56 22.07 -7.81
C THR A 105 -10.87 20.88 -7.19
N LYS A 106 -9.98 21.19 -6.23
CA LYS A 106 -9.42 20.22 -5.30
C LYS A 106 -10.53 19.34 -4.75
N LEU A 107 -10.38 18.02 -4.86
CA LEU A 107 -11.39 17.08 -4.41
C LEU A 107 -11.51 17.15 -2.88
N SER A 108 -12.73 17.02 -2.36
CA SER A 108 -12.92 16.72 -0.93
C SER A 108 -12.30 15.37 -0.57
N LEU A 109 -12.10 15.10 0.72
CA LEU A 109 -11.50 13.84 1.16
C LEU A 109 -12.29 12.61 0.67
N SER A 110 -13.63 12.64 0.76
CA SER A 110 -14.49 11.54 0.32
C SER A 110 -14.43 11.33 -1.20
N GLU A 111 -14.43 12.43 -1.96
CA GLU A 111 -14.26 12.39 -3.42
C GLU A 111 -12.88 11.83 -3.80
N ALA A 112 -11.81 12.29 -3.16
CA ALA A 112 -10.46 11.80 -3.41
C ALA A 112 -10.33 10.30 -3.11
N ILE A 113 -10.89 9.82 -1.99
CA ILE A 113 -10.91 8.39 -1.64
C ILE A 113 -11.62 7.56 -2.73
N SER A 114 -12.75 8.04 -3.23
CA SER A 114 -13.53 7.35 -4.26
C SER A 114 -12.84 7.40 -5.63
N HIS A 115 -12.31 8.57 -5.98
CA HIS A 115 -11.72 8.87 -7.28
C HIS A 115 -10.31 8.29 -7.44
N ARG A 116 -9.59 8.05 -6.35
CA ARG A 116 -8.26 7.44 -6.35
C ARG A 116 -8.28 6.08 -7.04
N ARG A 117 -7.55 6.00 -8.16
CA ARG A 117 -7.34 4.80 -8.97
C ARG A 117 -5.86 4.58 -9.21
N THR A 118 -5.52 3.39 -9.69
CA THR A 118 -4.18 3.11 -10.22
C THR A 118 -4.07 3.68 -11.62
N ILE A 119 -3.22 4.68 -11.78
CA ILE A 119 -2.95 5.36 -13.04
C ILE A 119 -1.52 5.03 -13.46
N TYR A 120 -1.37 4.32 -14.57
CA TYR A 120 -0.08 3.92 -15.12
C TYR A 120 0.47 4.93 -16.12
N GLN A 121 -0.39 5.47 -17.00
CA GLN A 121 -0.01 6.46 -18.00
C GLN A 121 0.10 7.85 -17.33
N LEU A 122 1.29 8.14 -16.84
CA LEU A 122 1.67 9.40 -16.19
C LEU A 122 2.65 10.17 -17.09
N THR A 123 2.69 11.49 -16.93
CA THR A 123 3.65 12.37 -17.62
C THR A 123 4.67 12.95 -16.63
N LYS A 124 5.73 13.56 -17.17
CA LYS A 124 6.77 14.28 -16.43
C LYS A 124 6.32 15.65 -15.91
N GLU A 125 5.00 15.93 -15.94
CA GLU A 125 4.42 17.15 -15.40
C GLU A 125 3.79 16.90 -14.03
N SER A 126 3.65 17.96 -13.24
CA SER A 126 2.91 17.97 -11.99
C SER A 126 1.81 19.04 -12.06
N THR A 127 0.66 18.76 -11.46
CA THR A 127 -0.43 19.75 -11.28
C THR A 127 -0.18 20.69 -10.10
N ILE A 128 0.83 20.40 -9.27
CA ILE A 128 1.22 21.20 -8.10
C ILE A 128 2.72 21.53 -8.12
N SER A 129 3.11 22.55 -7.34
CA SER A 129 4.52 22.88 -7.12
C SER A 129 5.23 21.86 -6.22
N ASP A 130 6.56 21.84 -6.30
CA ASP A 130 7.39 21.02 -5.41
C ASP A 130 7.21 21.40 -3.93
N ASP A 131 6.94 22.67 -3.62
CA ASP A 131 6.69 23.09 -2.24
C ASP A 131 5.35 22.57 -1.73
N ARG A 132 4.31 22.57 -2.56
CA ARG A 132 3.03 21.95 -2.20
C ARG A 132 3.17 20.44 -2.00
N LEU A 133 4.00 19.77 -2.79
CA LEU A 133 4.34 18.36 -2.58
C LEU A 133 5.04 18.15 -1.23
N LYS A 134 6.01 18.98 -0.87
CA LYS A 134 6.68 18.91 0.45
C LYS A 134 5.69 19.10 1.59
N GLU A 135 4.76 20.03 1.47
CA GLU A 135 3.71 20.23 2.48
C GLU A 135 2.86 18.97 2.67
N ILE A 136 2.41 18.36 1.58
CA ILE A 136 1.60 17.12 1.62
C ILE A 136 2.38 15.99 2.28
N VAL A 137 3.64 15.81 1.90
CA VAL A 137 4.50 14.77 2.48
C VAL A 137 4.78 15.02 3.96
N SER A 138 5.05 16.28 4.33
CA SER A 138 5.28 16.67 5.72
C SER A 138 4.03 16.48 6.58
N GLN A 139 2.85 16.82 6.06
CA GLN A 139 1.60 16.59 6.78
C GLN A 139 1.36 15.09 6.97
N ALA A 140 1.56 14.29 5.93
CA ALA A 140 1.34 12.85 6.00
C ALA A 140 2.26 12.17 7.03
N ILE A 141 3.55 12.53 7.08
CA ILE A 141 4.49 11.92 8.03
C ILE A 141 4.25 12.36 9.48
N LEU A 142 3.59 13.51 9.70
CA LEU A 142 3.25 14.03 11.03
C LEU A 142 1.91 13.48 11.56
N ASP A 143 0.90 13.39 10.69
CA ASP A 143 -0.48 13.15 11.11
C ASP A 143 -0.93 11.69 10.99
N VAL A 144 -0.31 10.91 10.10
CA VAL A 144 -0.69 9.51 9.94
C VAL A 144 -0.23 8.74 11.18
N PRO A 145 -1.15 8.03 11.88
CA PRO A 145 -0.81 7.38 13.12
C PRO A 145 0.12 6.19 12.91
N SER A 146 0.85 5.87 13.97
CA SER A 146 1.67 4.65 14.05
C SER A 146 1.37 3.93 15.35
N SER A 147 1.52 2.61 15.36
CA SER A 147 1.32 1.83 16.59
C SER A 147 2.26 2.34 17.68
N PHE A 148 1.71 2.62 18.86
CA PHE A 148 2.43 3.22 20.01
C PHE A 148 3.10 4.57 19.69
N ASN A 149 2.62 5.30 18.68
CA ASN A 149 3.25 6.51 18.16
C ASN A 149 4.75 6.32 17.83
N SER A 150 5.09 5.13 17.35
CA SER A 150 6.47 4.70 17.09
C SER A 150 7.17 5.47 16.00
N GLN A 151 6.42 5.98 15.01
CA GLN A 151 6.92 6.77 13.90
C GLN A 151 8.08 6.05 13.17
N SER A 152 7.90 4.76 12.86
CA SER A 152 8.92 3.95 12.17
C SER A 152 9.01 4.23 10.67
N THR A 153 7.98 4.81 10.06
CA THR A 153 7.96 5.17 8.64
C THR A 153 9.09 6.14 8.29
N ARG A 154 9.73 5.92 7.14
CA ARG A 154 10.68 6.84 6.52
C ARG A 154 10.34 6.98 5.04
N LEU A 155 10.46 8.20 4.52
CA LEU A 155 10.11 8.51 3.15
C LEU A 155 11.30 9.12 2.42
N ILE A 156 11.50 8.72 1.17
CA ILE A 156 12.41 9.39 0.26
C ILE A 156 11.61 9.83 -0.95
N VAL A 157 11.57 11.13 -1.19
CA VAL A 157 10.83 11.73 -2.31
C VAL A 157 11.82 12.09 -3.40
N LEU A 158 11.69 11.43 -4.55
CA LEU A 158 12.54 11.63 -5.72
C LEU A 158 11.69 12.24 -6.83
N VAL A 159 12.10 13.38 -7.36
CA VAL A 159 11.42 14.05 -8.49
C VAL A 159 12.41 14.32 -9.62
N LYS A 160 11.90 14.51 -10.84
CA LYS A 160 12.68 14.95 -12.01
C LYS A 160 13.91 14.06 -12.25
N GLU A 161 15.12 14.60 -12.25
CA GLU A 161 16.35 13.86 -12.53
C GLU A 161 16.62 12.77 -11.49
N LYS A 162 16.23 12.98 -10.23
CA LYS A 162 16.41 11.99 -9.15
C LYS A 162 15.44 10.82 -9.30
N HIS A 163 14.24 11.07 -9.80
CA HIS A 163 13.30 10.02 -10.22
C HIS A 163 13.86 9.20 -11.38
N ASP A 164 14.42 9.87 -12.40
CA ASP A 164 15.03 9.18 -13.54
C ASP A 164 16.23 8.32 -13.14
N GLN A 165 17.05 8.80 -12.20
CA GLN A 165 18.16 8.03 -11.62
C GLN A 165 17.68 6.78 -10.90
N TYR A 166 16.61 6.88 -10.10
CA TYR A 166 16.03 5.71 -9.42
C TYR A 166 15.54 4.66 -10.41
N TRP A 167 14.78 5.05 -11.42
CA TRP A 167 14.27 4.10 -12.41
C TRP A 167 15.37 3.52 -13.31
N GLN A 168 16.49 4.23 -13.49
CA GLN A 168 17.69 3.65 -14.11
C GLN A 168 18.30 2.55 -13.24
N ILE A 169 18.41 2.76 -11.93
CA ILE A 169 18.92 1.73 -11.01
C ILE A 169 18.05 0.46 -11.09
N VAL A 170 16.72 0.62 -11.12
CA VAL A 170 15.78 -0.50 -11.26
C VAL A 170 15.95 -1.21 -12.60
N GLU A 171 16.08 -0.46 -13.69
CA GLU A 171 16.30 -1.02 -15.04
C GLU A 171 17.57 -1.87 -15.07
N ASP A 172 18.69 -1.34 -14.57
CA ASP A 172 19.98 -2.01 -14.58
C ASP A 172 19.95 -3.30 -13.74
N ALA A 173 19.27 -3.27 -12.59
CA ALA A 173 19.09 -4.46 -11.74
C ALA A 173 18.25 -5.53 -12.45
N LEU A 174 17.20 -5.14 -13.18
CA LEU A 174 16.35 -6.06 -13.93
C LEU A 174 17.07 -6.65 -15.15
N ARG A 175 17.89 -5.86 -15.87
CA ARG A 175 18.69 -6.36 -17.01
C ARG A 175 19.59 -7.53 -16.62
N ALA A 176 20.05 -7.58 -15.36
CA ALA A 176 20.89 -8.66 -14.87
C ALA A 176 20.16 -9.99 -14.64
N ILE A 177 18.82 -9.97 -14.52
CA ILE A 177 18.02 -11.16 -14.15
C ILE A 177 16.94 -11.52 -15.17
N VAL A 178 16.51 -10.59 -16.02
CA VAL A 178 15.47 -10.82 -17.03
C VAL A 178 16.10 -11.38 -18.30
N PRO A 179 15.65 -12.54 -18.81
CA PRO A 179 16.11 -13.09 -20.09
C PRO A 179 15.88 -12.12 -21.24
N ALA A 180 16.80 -12.11 -22.21
CA ALA A 180 16.76 -11.17 -23.35
C ALA A 180 15.42 -11.21 -24.10
N ASP A 181 14.85 -12.40 -24.31
CA ASP A 181 13.58 -12.58 -25.04
C ASP A 181 12.36 -11.98 -24.31
N SER A 182 12.48 -11.72 -23.01
CA SER A 182 11.43 -11.09 -22.18
C SER A 182 11.70 -9.61 -21.88
N TRP A 183 12.87 -9.08 -22.29
CA TRP A 183 13.31 -7.75 -21.92
C TRP A 183 12.38 -6.64 -22.42
N ALA A 184 11.87 -6.75 -23.66
CA ALA A 184 11.08 -5.68 -24.29
C ALA A 184 9.84 -5.26 -23.46
N SER A 185 9.15 -6.22 -22.85
CA SER A 185 7.98 -5.96 -22.00
C SER A 185 8.38 -5.26 -20.70
N THR A 186 9.44 -5.75 -20.04
CA THR A 186 9.99 -5.14 -18.83
C THR A 186 10.48 -3.71 -19.10
N GLU A 187 11.22 -3.50 -20.18
CA GLU A 187 11.73 -2.19 -20.57
C GLU A 187 10.59 -1.21 -20.83
N GLY A 188 9.53 -1.63 -21.53
CA GLY A 188 8.34 -0.82 -21.74
C GLY A 188 7.68 -0.39 -20.44
N ARG A 189 7.61 -1.29 -19.44
CA ARG A 189 7.06 -0.98 -18.12
C ARG A 189 7.94 -0.02 -17.33
N ILE A 190 9.26 -0.20 -17.32
CA ILE A 190 10.19 0.71 -16.65
C ILE A 190 10.18 2.10 -17.30
N LYS A 191 10.16 2.17 -18.64
CA LYS A 191 10.00 3.42 -19.38
C LYS A 191 8.72 4.17 -18.99
N MET A 192 7.61 3.44 -18.80
CA MET A 192 6.34 4.02 -18.35
C MET A 192 6.47 4.67 -16.97
N PHE A 193 7.12 4.03 -16.00
CA PHE A 193 7.35 4.65 -14.69
C PHE A 193 8.33 5.82 -14.75
N LYS A 194 9.39 5.70 -15.53
CA LYS A 194 10.36 6.78 -15.77
C LYS A 194 9.73 8.02 -16.44
N ASN A 195 8.62 7.84 -17.16
CA ASN A 195 7.85 8.94 -17.75
C ASN A 195 6.97 9.72 -16.74
N ALA A 196 6.91 9.31 -15.47
CA ALA A 196 6.22 10.05 -14.42
C ALA A 196 7.06 11.23 -13.89
N TYR A 197 6.44 12.08 -13.06
CA TYR A 197 7.11 13.24 -12.43
C TYR A 197 8.06 12.85 -11.31
N GLY A 198 7.64 11.90 -10.48
CA GLY A 198 8.37 11.50 -9.30
C GLY A 198 7.97 10.15 -8.73
N THR A 199 8.70 9.73 -7.70
CA THR A 199 8.46 8.51 -6.93
C THR A 199 8.68 8.80 -5.45
N ILE A 200 7.74 8.36 -4.60
CA ILE A 200 7.91 8.32 -3.14
C ILE A 200 8.30 6.88 -2.76
N LEU A 201 9.47 6.70 -2.16
CA LEU A 201 9.96 5.43 -1.64
C LEU A 201 9.58 5.34 -0.16
N PHE A 202 8.94 4.23 0.21
CA PHE A 202 8.46 3.97 1.58
C PHE A 202 9.39 2.98 2.27
N TYR A 203 9.84 3.33 3.47
CA TYR A 203 10.67 2.47 4.29
C TYR A 203 10.13 2.38 5.70
N GLU A 204 10.51 1.30 6.40
CA GLU A 204 10.34 1.16 7.85
C GLU A 204 11.69 1.04 8.55
N ASP A 205 11.91 1.85 9.57
CA ASP A 205 13.10 1.81 10.41
C ASP A 205 13.06 0.62 11.37
N ARG A 206 13.85 -0.41 11.06
CA ARG A 206 13.86 -1.66 11.84
C ARG A 206 14.35 -1.46 13.27
N GLU A 207 15.17 -0.44 13.55
CA GLU A 207 15.68 -0.21 14.90
C GLU A 207 14.59 0.33 15.82
N VAL A 208 13.68 1.16 15.30
CA VAL A 208 12.47 1.59 16.03
C VAL A 208 11.61 0.37 16.40
N VAL A 209 11.38 -0.53 15.44
CA VAL A 209 10.60 -1.75 15.63
C VAL A 209 11.25 -2.68 16.66
N LYS A 210 12.55 -2.97 16.53
CA LYS A 210 13.30 -3.79 17.51
C LYS A 210 13.31 -3.17 18.90
N GLY A 211 13.40 -1.84 18.99
CA GLY A 211 13.30 -1.11 20.25
C GLY A 211 11.98 -1.37 20.97
N LEU A 212 10.86 -1.43 20.23
CA LEU A 212 9.56 -1.77 20.80
C LEU A 212 9.45 -3.23 21.20
N GLN A 213 9.97 -4.15 20.38
CA GLN A 213 10.02 -5.57 20.73
C GLN A 213 10.76 -5.81 22.05
N THR A 214 11.85 -5.08 22.26
CA THR A 214 12.65 -5.15 23.49
C THR A 214 11.90 -4.53 24.68
N LYS A 215 11.26 -3.37 24.49
CA LYS A 215 10.53 -2.66 25.56
C LYS A 215 9.24 -3.35 25.98
N LEU A 216 8.56 -4.01 25.05
CA LEU A 216 7.26 -4.66 25.25
C LEU A 216 7.26 -6.11 24.72
N PRO A 217 7.97 -7.05 25.37
CA PRO A 217 8.17 -8.40 24.85
C PRO A 217 6.89 -9.19 24.60
N ILE A 218 5.81 -8.90 25.34
CA ILE A 218 4.51 -9.54 25.18
C ILE A 218 3.87 -9.30 23.79
N TYR A 219 4.27 -8.22 23.10
CA TYR A 219 3.82 -7.89 21.75
C TYR A 219 4.96 -7.95 20.72
N ALA A 220 6.10 -8.55 21.07
CA ALA A 220 7.29 -8.55 20.22
C ALA A 220 7.02 -9.11 18.82
N ASP A 221 6.19 -10.15 18.71
CA ASP A 221 5.81 -10.74 17.43
C ASP A 221 4.86 -9.87 16.60
N LYS A 222 4.20 -8.88 17.21
CA LYS A 222 3.23 -8.00 16.54
C LYS A 222 3.84 -6.74 15.94
N PHE A 223 4.89 -6.20 16.55
CA PHE A 223 5.48 -4.93 16.09
C PHE A 223 5.91 -4.92 14.61
N PRO A 224 6.48 -5.99 14.03
CA PRO A 224 6.75 -6.01 12.59
C PRO A 224 5.49 -5.84 11.73
N GLN A 225 4.41 -6.57 12.04
CA GLN A 225 3.13 -6.44 11.32
C GLN A 225 2.52 -5.04 11.50
N TRP A 226 2.63 -4.47 12.69
CA TRP A 226 2.12 -3.13 12.97
C TRP A 226 2.92 -2.03 12.27
N ALA A 227 4.22 -2.25 12.04
CA ALA A 227 5.02 -1.40 11.17
C ALA A 227 4.52 -1.47 9.72
N ASP A 228 4.22 -2.66 9.20
CA ASP A 228 3.63 -2.80 7.85
C ASP A 228 2.28 -2.09 7.74
N HIS A 229 1.40 -2.20 8.75
CA HIS A 229 0.14 -1.45 8.80
C HIS A 229 0.38 0.07 8.78
N THR A 230 1.36 0.53 9.55
CA THR A 230 1.76 1.95 9.59
C THR A 230 2.24 2.41 8.23
N SER A 231 3.10 1.64 7.55
CA SER A 231 3.56 1.92 6.21
C SER A 231 2.41 2.01 5.21
N ALA A 232 1.48 1.05 5.24
CA ALA A 232 0.32 1.01 4.35
C ALA A 232 -0.60 2.23 4.55
N MET A 233 -0.77 2.72 5.78
CA MET A 233 -1.53 3.95 6.05
C MET A 233 -0.87 5.17 5.39
N HIS A 234 0.46 5.30 5.47
CA HIS A 234 1.19 6.39 4.82
C HIS A 234 1.10 6.32 3.29
N GLN A 235 1.26 5.11 2.73
CA GLN A 235 1.12 4.86 1.29
C GLN A 235 -0.27 5.29 0.79
N TYR A 236 -1.32 4.89 1.51
CA TYR A 236 -2.69 5.24 1.16
C TYR A 236 -2.98 6.74 1.32
N ALA A 237 -2.58 7.34 2.44
CA ALA A 237 -2.81 8.75 2.73
C ALA A 237 -2.15 9.66 1.67
N LEU A 238 -0.90 9.37 1.31
CA LEU A 238 -0.20 10.12 0.26
C LEU A 238 -0.84 9.93 -1.11
N TRP A 239 -1.26 8.71 -1.45
CA TRP A 239 -1.94 8.47 -2.72
C TRP A 239 -3.26 9.26 -2.81
N VAL A 240 -4.08 9.25 -1.77
CA VAL A 240 -5.32 10.03 -1.72
C VAL A 240 -5.04 11.54 -1.78
N ALA A 241 -4.01 12.02 -1.07
CA ALA A 241 -3.66 13.44 -1.07
C ALA A 241 -3.17 13.93 -2.45
N LEU A 242 -2.36 13.13 -3.14
CA LEU A 242 -1.90 13.43 -4.50
C LEU A 242 -3.09 13.42 -5.48
N GLU A 243 -4.00 12.45 -5.35
CA GLU A 243 -5.23 12.39 -6.15
C GLU A 243 -6.11 13.64 -5.96
N ALA A 244 -6.26 14.12 -4.73
CA ALA A 244 -7.04 15.31 -4.43
C ALA A 244 -6.51 16.57 -5.12
N GLU A 245 -5.21 16.61 -5.41
CA GLU A 245 -4.51 17.70 -6.09
C GLU A 245 -4.38 17.46 -7.61
N GLY A 246 -5.09 16.46 -8.15
CA GLY A 246 -5.14 16.17 -9.59
C GLY A 246 -3.98 15.33 -10.15
N LEU A 247 -3.10 14.84 -9.29
CA LEU A 247 -2.06 13.88 -9.70
C LEU A 247 -2.64 12.47 -9.80
N GLY A 248 -2.07 11.65 -10.67
CA GLY A 248 -2.27 10.20 -10.70
C GLY A 248 -1.09 9.48 -10.09
N ALA A 249 -1.32 8.27 -9.61
CA ALA A 249 -0.25 7.43 -9.09
C ALA A 249 -0.51 5.93 -9.26
N ASN A 250 0.58 5.16 -9.14
CA ASN A 250 0.56 3.70 -9.04
C ASN A 250 1.62 3.22 -8.04
N LEU A 251 1.35 2.11 -7.35
CA LEU A 251 2.20 1.57 -6.29
C LEU A 251 2.94 0.32 -6.80
N GLN A 252 4.26 0.34 -6.68
CA GLN A 252 5.18 -0.70 -7.16
C GLN A 252 5.96 -1.34 -6.01
N HIS A 253 6.51 -2.52 -6.27
CA HIS A 253 7.29 -3.31 -5.32
C HIS A 253 8.48 -3.97 -6.03
N TYR A 254 9.51 -3.18 -6.36
CA TYR A 254 10.76 -3.67 -6.95
C TYR A 254 11.82 -4.05 -5.91
N ASN A 255 11.59 -3.70 -4.65
CA ASN A 255 12.37 -4.19 -3.51
C ASN A 255 12.41 -5.73 -3.48
N PRO A 256 13.55 -6.34 -3.13
CA PRO A 256 14.78 -5.70 -2.66
C PRO A 256 15.78 -5.34 -3.79
N LEU A 257 15.42 -5.49 -5.06
CA LEU A 257 16.37 -5.39 -6.19
C LEU A 257 17.16 -4.07 -6.23
N PRO A 258 16.55 -2.88 -6.05
CA PRO A 258 17.29 -1.62 -6.12
C PRO A 258 17.95 -1.22 -4.79
N ASP A 259 17.64 -1.90 -3.67
CA ASP A 259 17.86 -1.39 -2.31
C ASP A 259 19.32 -1.03 -2.03
N GLN A 260 20.27 -1.90 -2.39
CA GLN A 260 21.69 -1.64 -2.17
C GLN A 260 22.17 -0.40 -2.94
N LYS A 261 21.89 -0.34 -4.24
CA LYS A 261 22.30 0.79 -5.09
C LYS A 261 21.61 2.08 -4.68
N VAL A 262 20.36 2.02 -4.22
CA VAL A 262 19.62 3.17 -3.70
C VAL A 262 20.24 3.67 -2.39
N SER A 263 20.62 2.76 -1.48
CA SER A 263 21.37 3.11 -0.27
C SER A 263 22.68 3.83 -0.61
N GLU A 264 23.47 3.28 -1.54
CA GLU A 264 24.73 3.88 -2.00
C GLU A 264 24.53 5.25 -2.66
N GLN A 265 23.52 5.38 -3.54
CA GLN A 265 23.30 6.60 -4.34
C GLN A 265 22.66 7.75 -3.55
N PHE A 266 21.76 7.44 -2.62
CA PHE A 266 20.97 8.44 -1.90
C PHE A 266 21.28 8.51 -0.40
N GLY A 267 22.26 7.74 0.09
CA GLY A 267 22.67 7.74 1.49
C GLY A 267 21.61 7.18 2.44
N VAL A 268 20.82 6.20 1.97
CA VAL A 268 19.74 5.59 2.77
C VAL A 268 20.36 4.60 3.76
N PRO A 269 20.05 4.68 5.07
CA PRO A 269 20.51 3.68 6.04
C PRO A 269 20.06 2.27 5.64
N LEU A 270 20.95 1.27 5.77
CA LEU A 270 20.64 -0.12 5.41
C LEU A 270 19.63 -0.77 6.37
N GLU A 271 19.48 -0.19 7.56
CA GLU A 271 18.51 -0.57 8.57
C GLU A 271 17.08 -0.21 8.16
N TRP A 272 16.92 0.76 7.24
CA TRP A 272 15.62 1.11 6.68
C TRP A 272 15.20 0.06 5.67
N SER A 273 14.13 -0.66 6.01
CA SER A 273 13.56 -1.70 5.17
C SER A 273 12.72 -1.08 4.07
N HIS A 274 13.12 -1.22 2.80
CA HIS A 274 12.32 -0.73 1.66
C HIS A 274 11.03 -1.54 1.52
N VAL A 275 9.88 -0.87 1.56
CA VAL A 275 8.54 -1.48 1.55
C VAL A 275 7.90 -1.38 0.17
N ALA A 276 7.80 -0.17 -0.40
CA ALA A 276 7.06 0.08 -1.64
C ALA A 276 7.48 1.39 -2.31
N GLN A 277 7.05 1.59 -3.56
CA GLN A 277 7.34 2.79 -4.36
C GLN A 277 6.06 3.35 -4.99
N LEU A 278 5.65 4.55 -4.59
CA LEU A 278 4.50 5.24 -5.17
C LEU A 278 4.97 6.18 -6.28
N VAL A 279 4.76 5.77 -7.53
CA VAL A 279 5.08 6.56 -8.72
C VAL A 279 3.95 7.54 -8.96
N PHE A 280 4.26 8.82 -9.18
CA PHE A 280 3.25 9.86 -9.33
C PHE A 280 3.61 10.88 -10.43
N GLY A 281 2.59 11.48 -11.01
CA GLY A 281 2.69 12.52 -12.03
C GLY A 281 1.32 12.95 -12.50
N LYS A 282 1.25 13.94 -13.40
CA LYS A 282 0.00 14.30 -14.06
C LYS A 282 -0.48 13.11 -14.91
N PRO A 283 -1.74 12.68 -14.80
CA PRO A 283 -2.30 11.68 -15.70
C PRO A 283 -2.18 12.15 -17.16
N ALA A 284 -1.78 11.26 -18.06
CA ALA A 284 -1.83 11.55 -19.49
C ALA A 284 -3.28 11.77 -19.94
N GLU A 285 -3.47 12.49 -21.04
CA GLU A 285 -4.79 12.62 -21.68
C GLU A 285 -5.36 11.23 -21.98
N GLY A 286 -6.65 11.02 -21.67
CA GLY A 286 -7.32 9.72 -21.81
C GLY A 286 -6.92 8.64 -20.80
N ALA A 287 -5.94 8.86 -19.91
CA ALA A 287 -5.45 7.84 -18.97
C ALA A 287 -6.55 7.30 -18.03
N ARG A 288 -7.61 8.08 -17.80
CA ARG A 288 -8.76 7.69 -16.95
C ARG A 288 -9.89 7.03 -17.72
N GLU A 289 -10.02 7.29 -19.02
CA GLU A 289 -11.13 6.81 -19.86
C GLU A 289 -11.05 5.30 -20.11
N GLY A 290 -9.83 4.75 -20.15
CA GLY A 290 -9.58 3.31 -20.32
C GLY A 290 -9.56 2.51 -19.02
N LEU A 291 -9.85 3.12 -17.86
CA LEU A 291 -9.80 2.41 -16.60
C LEU A 291 -10.94 1.39 -16.51
N GLN A 292 -10.58 0.12 -16.32
CA GLN A 292 -11.54 -0.92 -16.01
C GLN A 292 -12.37 -0.51 -14.79
N LYS A 293 -13.66 -0.86 -14.81
CA LYS A 293 -14.52 -0.69 -13.64
C LYS A 293 -13.91 -1.50 -12.49
N LYS A 294 -13.84 -0.89 -11.31
CA LYS A 294 -13.35 -1.59 -10.13
C LYS A 294 -14.43 -2.56 -9.68
N ASP A 295 -14.14 -3.86 -9.74
CA ASP A 295 -15.01 -4.88 -9.18
C ASP A 295 -15.06 -4.75 -7.65
N GLN A 296 -16.26 -4.85 -7.11
CA GLN A 296 -16.51 -4.79 -5.68
C GLN A 296 -17.39 -5.96 -5.27
N LYS A 297 -16.97 -6.67 -4.23
CA LYS A 297 -17.85 -7.63 -3.56
C LYS A 297 -19.00 -6.89 -2.87
N PRO A 298 -20.17 -7.53 -2.70
CA PRO A 298 -21.26 -7.00 -1.89
C PRO A 298 -20.77 -6.55 -0.51
N VAL A 299 -21.39 -5.48 0.03
CA VAL A 299 -20.99 -4.90 1.31
C VAL A 299 -21.25 -5.88 2.45
N GLU A 300 -22.33 -6.64 2.34
CA GLU A 300 -22.84 -7.59 3.32
C GLU A 300 -21.90 -8.79 3.53
N GLU A 301 -21.05 -9.11 2.53
CA GLU A 301 -19.99 -10.11 2.68
C GLU A 301 -18.82 -9.61 3.53
N ARG A 302 -18.70 -8.29 3.70
CA ARG A 302 -17.51 -7.63 4.24
C ARG A 302 -17.80 -6.78 5.48
N VAL A 303 -19.06 -6.49 5.76
CA VAL A 303 -19.50 -5.68 6.89
C VAL A 303 -20.68 -6.38 7.56
N GLN A 304 -20.54 -6.61 8.86
CA GLN A 304 -21.64 -7.05 9.72
C GLN A 304 -22.11 -5.87 10.56
N TRP A 305 -23.40 -5.89 10.83
CA TRP A 305 -24.16 -4.75 11.26
C TRP A 305 -24.93 -5.12 12.54
N HIS A 306 -24.69 -4.40 13.63
CA HIS A 306 -25.29 -4.66 14.93
C HIS A 306 -25.68 -3.35 15.63
N GLY A 307 -26.89 -3.27 16.20
CA GLY A 307 -27.33 -2.14 17.02
C GLY A 307 -27.97 -0.96 16.28
N PHE A 308 -28.38 -1.16 15.04
CA PHE A 308 -29.19 -0.27 14.22
C PHE A 308 -30.19 -1.08 13.39
#